data_AF-A0A8X6FE83-F1
#
_entry.id   AF-A0A8X6FE83-F1
#
_cell.length_a   1.000
_cell.length_b   1.000
_cell.length_c   1.000
_cell.angle_alpha   90.00
_cell.angle_beta   90.00
_cell.angle_gamma   90.00
#
_symmetry.space_group_name_H-M   'P 1'
#
loop_
_entity.id
_entity.type
_entity.pdbx_description
1 polymer ?
#
loop_
_entity_poly.entity_id
_entity_poly.type
_entity_poly.pdbx_seq_one_letter_code
_entity_poly.pdbx_strand_id
1 'polypeptide(L)'
;MRTIHSWECNAEPSLWGALPVQDLTFDDYMLVDMDIIVWGVLFDAAIVALDHNKTESDEVESEDDGSVCILEKLPGTNIPADTRSKRDDIVTKINGYAWNPLKNKWVKVKSTNQYQSCADELDLTDQPTKEKDFEFYCEVDGKLCKLEINKNENPCEVASKFIADHTLDPSNLNDILNYIVKNCGAKLPPGQNEFFPSDKYYTYLNVNIPGLIAKLLEFTNFAQKSQHVPPAEIEKVALLASFPDEVTEEQMQILDTIITWSDEYLFPALDLLRLAVRCKSVSARIGNLPFINYLLQILRSTKIAINRVLVIKIFCNLFDIEVCGELMITSQGKILETAKEILLETDKVEKSTASLLLNYSVAAYKGLPLDIESYCVKVIEVMNVVKDSDSLYKIFVAVGTLSHCNYAAFMHFDSMKMSEILLSCQKLVAAGNTFIILKMLLDCFLA
;
A
#
# COMPACT_ATOMS: atom_id res chain seq x y z
N MET A 1 25.18 -21.88 49.25
CA MET A 1 25.93 -20.79 49.91
C MET A 1 27.30 -20.65 49.26
N ARG A 2 27.48 -19.65 48.39
CA ARG A 2 28.68 -18.81 48.29
C ARG A 2 28.43 -17.72 47.25
N THR A 3 28.76 -16.52 47.68
CA THR A 3 28.36 -15.21 47.18
C THR A 3 29.26 -14.78 46.01
N ILE A 4 28.68 -14.10 45.02
CA ILE A 4 29.40 -13.49 43.89
C ILE A 4 29.83 -12.08 44.32
N HIS A 5 31.12 -11.76 44.13
CA HIS A 5 31.71 -10.47 44.42
C HIS A 5 31.44 -9.46 43.29
N SER A 6 30.88 -8.31 43.66
CA SER A 6 30.86 -7.08 42.88
C SER A 6 32.22 -6.38 42.93
N TRP A 7 32.68 -5.85 41.79
CA TRP A 7 33.74 -4.85 41.74
C TRP A 7 33.14 -3.54 41.24
N GLU A 8 33.19 -2.53 42.11
CA GLU A 8 32.80 -1.15 41.86
C GLU A 8 33.89 -0.42 41.04
N CYS A 9 33.47 0.42 40.10
CA CYS A 9 34.32 1.38 39.41
C CYS A 9 34.00 2.78 39.96
N ASN A 10 34.99 3.43 40.59
CA ASN A 10 34.96 4.84 40.97
C ASN A 10 35.77 5.66 39.97
N ALA A 11 35.13 6.64 39.32
CA ALA A 11 35.74 7.90 38.89
C ALA A 11 34.64 8.94 38.56
N GLU A 12 34.86 10.17 38.99
CA GLU A 12 33.90 11.24 39.30
C GLU A 12 33.24 11.97 38.10
N PRO A 13 32.10 12.66 38.32
CA PRO A 13 31.36 13.44 37.33
C PRO A 13 31.73 14.93 37.36
N SER A 14 31.93 15.58 36.20
CA SER A 14 31.77 17.03 36.11
C SER A 14 31.40 17.51 34.70
N LEU A 15 30.52 18.52 34.68
CA LEU A 15 30.07 19.37 33.56
C LEU A 15 28.91 18.84 32.69
N TRP A 16 27.74 18.71 33.32
CA TRP A 16 26.45 18.88 32.62
C TRP A 16 26.01 20.34 32.74
N GLY A 17 26.04 21.06 31.61
CA GLY A 17 25.25 22.27 31.41
C GLY A 17 23.85 21.84 30.97
N ALA A 18 22.87 22.01 31.85
CA ALA A 18 21.47 21.74 31.55
C ALA A 18 20.90 22.81 30.60
N LEU A 19 20.30 22.36 29.49
CA LEU A 19 19.34 23.13 28.69
C LEU A 19 18.08 22.26 28.48
N PRO A 20 16.90 22.89 28.35
CA PRO A 20 15.64 22.32 28.81
C PRO A 20 15.08 21.28 27.84
N VAL A 21 14.53 20.22 28.42
CA VAL A 21 13.64 19.26 27.75
C VAL A 21 12.42 20.03 27.26
N GLN A 22 12.30 20.22 25.96
CA GLN A 22 11.02 20.49 25.31
C GLN A 22 10.35 19.14 25.03
N ASP A 23 9.07 19.05 25.37
CA ASP A 23 8.24 17.86 25.27
C ASP A 23 8.28 17.26 23.85
N LEU A 24 8.90 16.08 23.73
CA LEU A 24 8.78 15.21 22.56
C LEU A 24 7.70 14.16 22.86
N THR A 25 6.67 14.12 22.02
CA THR A 25 5.59 13.13 22.09
C THR A 25 6.08 11.75 21.62
N PHE A 26 5.39 10.71 22.07
CA PHE A 26 5.73 9.28 21.92
C PHE A 26 5.91 8.76 20.47
N ASP A 27 5.64 9.59 19.45
CA ASP A 27 5.69 9.24 18.02
C ASP A 27 7.11 9.25 17.40
N ASP A 28 8.13 9.77 18.09
CA ASP A 28 9.48 9.90 17.53
C ASP A 28 10.38 8.65 17.71
N TYR A 29 9.92 7.61 18.40
CA TYR A 29 10.77 6.46 18.79
C TYR A 29 10.67 5.20 17.91
N MET A 30 9.83 5.16 16.87
CA MET A 30 9.54 3.90 16.14
C MET A 30 10.18 3.74 14.76
N LEU A 31 11.20 4.54 14.40
CA LEU A 31 11.93 4.39 13.12
C LEU A 31 13.46 4.37 13.31
N VAL A 32 13.94 3.58 14.26
CA VAL A 32 15.38 3.35 14.43
C VAL A 32 15.74 1.98 13.85
N ASP A 33 16.32 2.00 12.64
CA ASP A 33 16.99 0.87 11.99
C ASP A 33 18.06 0.32 12.95
N MET A 34 17.80 -0.84 13.56
CA MET A 34 18.77 -1.65 14.32
C MET A 34 19.26 -2.78 13.42
N ASP A 35 20.10 -2.46 12.44
CA ASP A 35 20.97 -3.47 11.83
C ASP A 35 22.36 -3.31 12.46
N ILE A 36 22.88 -4.37 13.10
CA ILE A 36 24.29 -4.82 13.04
C ILE A 36 24.49 -6.07 13.96
N ILE A 37 25.09 -7.10 13.34
CA ILE A 37 25.71 -8.38 13.82
C ILE A 37 24.89 -9.68 14.03
N VAL A 38 25.39 -10.71 13.32
CA VAL A 38 25.64 -12.13 13.66
C VAL A 38 24.78 -13.22 12.97
N TRP A 39 25.51 -14.20 12.39
CA TRP A 39 25.19 -15.58 11.96
C TRP A 39 24.70 -15.77 10.51
N GLY A 40 25.29 -16.60 9.65
CA GLY A 40 26.31 -17.65 9.85
C GLY A 40 25.70 -19.05 9.93
N VAL A 41 25.67 -19.73 8.78
CA VAL A 41 25.55 -21.19 8.54
C VAL A 41 24.13 -21.82 8.62
N LEU A 42 23.87 -22.62 7.58
CA LEU A 42 22.85 -23.67 7.39
C LEU A 42 21.51 -23.24 6.79
N PHE A 43 21.29 -23.53 5.50
CA PHE A 43 20.30 -24.56 5.13
C PHE A 43 20.46 -24.96 3.65
N ASP A 44 20.67 -26.25 3.42
CA ASP A 44 20.64 -26.91 2.11
C ASP A 44 19.51 -27.97 2.12
N ALA A 45 18.90 -28.13 0.95
CA ALA A 45 18.06 -29.24 0.46
C ALA A 45 16.56 -29.34 0.85
N ALA A 46 15.73 -28.84 -0.09
CA ALA A 46 14.80 -29.58 -0.98
C ALA A 46 13.95 -30.74 -0.39
N ILE A 47 12.61 -30.65 -0.42
CA ILE A 47 11.64 -31.00 -1.49
C ILE A 47 11.52 -32.52 -1.78
N VAL A 48 10.26 -33.02 -1.79
CA VAL A 48 9.63 -34.16 -2.52
C VAL A 48 8.54 -34.72 -1.60
N ALA A 49 7.29 -34.99 -1.98
CA ALA A 49 6.42 -34.74 -3.12
C ALA A 49 5.00 -35.10 -2.64
N LEU A 50 3.98 -34.45 -3.19
CA LEU A 50 2.59 -34.88 -3.11
C LEU A 50 2.17 -35.29 -4.53
N ASP A 51 1.57 -36.47 -4.67
CA ASP A 51 0.73 -36.75 -5.84
C ASP A 51 -0.42 -37.72 -5.53
N HIS A 52 -1.51 -37.45 -6.25
CA HIS A 52 -2.71 -38.23 -6.55
C HIS A 52 -3.74 -38.40 -5.40
N ASN A 53 -5.05 -38.19 -5.59
CA ASN A 53 -5.86 -38.34 -6.81
C ASN A 53 -7.24 -37.64 -6.66
N LYS A 54 -7.78 -37.15 -7.79
CA LYS A 54 -9.15 -37.32 -8.38
C LYS A 54 -10.37 -37.45 -7.45
N THR A 55 -11.58 -36.95 -7.70
CA THR A 55 -12.39 -36.47 -8.85
C THR A 55 -13.67 -35.91 -8.18
N GLU A 56 -14.40 -34.94 -8.72
CA GLU A 56 -15.54 -35.16 -9.61
C GLU A 56 -16.11 -33.80 -10.05
N SER A 57 -16.48 -33.77 -11.33
CA SER A 57 -17.14 -32.71 -12.07
C SER A 57 -18.61 -32.55 -11.66
N ASP A 58 -19.09 -31.31 -11.60
CA ASP A 58 -20.46 -30.99 -11.98
C ASP A 58 -20.45 -29.64 -12.71
N GLU A 59 -20.72 -29.71 -14.02
CA GLU A 59 -21.04 -28.59 -14.88
C GLU A 59 -22.48 -28.15 -14.55
N VAL A 60 -22.65 -26.88 -14.17
CA VAL A 60 -23.96 -26.22 -14.19
C VAL A 60 -23.83 -25.01 -15.11
N GLU A 61 -24.32 -25.19 -16.34
CA GLU A 61 -24.67 -24.07 -17.22
C GLU A 61 -25.77 -23.25 -16.56
N SER A 62 -25.49 -22.00 -16.20
CA SER A 62 -26.51 -21.03 -15.81
C SER A 62 -26.81 -20.13 -17.01
N GLU A 63 -27.95 -20.37 -17.66
CA GLU A 63 -28.58 -19.38 -18.53
C GLU A 63 -28.96 -18.15 -17.70
N ASP A 64 -28.40 -17.00 -18.08
CA ASP A 64 -28.51 -15.73 -17.38
C ASP A 64 -29.77 -14.97 -17.87
N ASP A 65 -30.88 -15.15 -17.15
CA ASP A 65 -32.19 -14.55 -17.46
C ASP A 65 -32.60 -13.40 -16.51
N GLY A 66 -31.67 -12.57 -16.05
CA GLY A 66 -32.04 -11.28 -15.42
C GLY A 66 -32.96 -11.42 -14.19
N SER A 67 -32.62 -12.36 -13.30
CA SER A 67 -33.43 -12.69 -12.14
C SER A 67 -33.44 -11.56 -11.11
N VAL A 68 -34.61 -10.93 -10.91
CA VAL A 68 -34.87 -9.91 -9.87
C VAL A 68 -35.12 -10.60 -8.52
N CYS A 69 -34.29 -10.32 -7.51
CA CYS A 69 -34.40 -10.92 -6.18
C CYS A 69 -35.30 -10.10 -5.22
N ILE A 70 -36.19 -10.80 -4.52
CA ILE A 70 -37.19 -10.25 -3.57
C ILE A 70 -36.55 -10.09 -2.19
N LEU A 71 -36.82 -8.97 -1.51
CA LEU A 71 -36.48 -8.77 -0.11
C LEU A 71 -37.33 -9.67 0.81
N GLU A 72 -36.70 -10.64 1.48
CA GLU A 72 -37.23 -11.20 2.72
C GLU A 72 -36.46 -10.68 3.93
N LYS A 73 -37.22 -10.47 5.00
CA LYS A 73 -36.85 -10.00 6.34
C LYS A 73 -35.48 -10.55 6.78
N LEU A 74 -34.56 -9.66 7.17
CA LEU A 74 -33.33 -10.07 7.87
C LEU A 74 -33.71 -10.76 9.20
N PRO A 75 -33.25 -12.00 9.49
CA PRO A 75 -33.41 -12.58 10.81
C PRO A 75 -32.52 -11.83 11.80
N GLY A 76 -33.17 -11.09 12.71
CA GLY A 76 -32.53 -10.46 13.85
C GLY A 76 -32.00 -11.50 14.84
N THR A 77 -30.80 -11.21 15.33
CA THR A 77 -30.13 -11.77 16.50
C THR A 77 -31.07 -12.03 17.69
N ASN A 78 -30.91 -13.20 18.32
CA ASN A 78 -31.59 -13.60 19.55
C ASN A 78 -31.30 -12.62 20.70
N ILE A 79 -32.33 -11.93 21.19
CA ILE A 79 -32.33 -11.28 22.51
C ILE A 79 -33.44 -11.94 23.35
N PRO A 80 -33.17 -12.41 24.58
CA PRO A 80 -34.18 -13.07 25.39
C PRO A 80 -35.28 -12.09 25.81
N ALA A 81 -36.53 -12.56 25.71
CA ALA A 81 -37.70 -11.85 26.16
C ALA A 81 -37.68 -11.64 27.68
N ASP A 82 -37.73 -10.38 28.14
CA ASP A 82 -38.87 -9.92 28.94
C ASP A 82 -38.85 -8.39 29.14
N THR A 83 -40.03 -7.85 29.47
CA THR A 83 -40.39 -6.50 29.91
C THR A 83 -40.74 -5.44 28.84
N ARG A 84 -42.07 -5.28 28.73
CA ARG A 84 -42.84 -4.22 28.06
C ARG A 84 -42.32 -2.81 28.36
N SER A 85 -41.98 -2.05 27.32
CA SER A 85 -42.24 -0.61 27.28
C SER A 85 -42.36 -0.14 25.83
N LYS A 86 -43.35 0.72 25.58
CA LYS A 86 -43.71 1.28 24.28
C LYS A 86 -42.52 1.99 23.62
N ARG A 87 -42.12 1.52 22.45
CA ARG A 87 -41.47 2.34 21.42
C ARG A 87 -42.21 2.08 20.12
N ASP A 88 -42.64 3.15 19.48
CA ASP A 88 -43.20 3.11 18.14
C ASP A 88 -42.07 2.72 17.17
N ASP A 89 -42.01 1.43 16.83
CA ASP A 89 -41.15 0.93 15.77
C ASP A 89 -41.70 1.45 14.43
N ILE A 90 -41.08 2.49 13.89
CA ILE A 90 -41.22 2.86 12.48
C ILE A 90 -40.49 1.78 11.68
N VAL A 91 -41.16 0.64 11.47
CA VAL A 91 -40.70 -0.41 10.56
C VAL A 91 -41.07 0.03 9.15
N THR A 92 -40.13 0.67 8.44
CA THR A 92 -40.28 0.92 7.00
C THR A 92 -40.19 -0.42 6.28
N LYS A 93 -41.34 -0.96 5.85
CA LYS A 93 -41.41 -2.16 5.02
C LYS A 93 -40.82 -1.85 3.65
N ILE A 94 -39.61 -2.35 3.36
CA ILE A 94 -39.05 -2.25 2.01
C ILE A 94 -39.77 -3.27 1.12
N ASN A 95 -40.43 -2.77 0.06
CA ASN A 95 -41.19 -3.58 -0.90
C ASN A 95 -40.40 -3.72 -2.21
N GLY A 96 -40.22 -4.95 -2.72
CA GLY A 96 -39.63 -5.19 -4.04
C GLY A 96 -40.67 -5.06 -5.17
N TYR A 97 -40.23 -4.61 -6.35
CA TYR A 97 -41.06 -4.49 -7.56
C TYR A 97 -40.36 -5.21 -8.74
N ALA A 98 -41.15 -5.81 -9.63
CA ALA A 98 -40.68 -6.42 -10.87
C ALA A 98 -41.35 -5.76 -12.08
N TRP A 99 -40.59 -5.56 -13.15
CA TRP A 99 -41.13 -5.05 -14.41
C TRP A 99 -42.02 -6.10 -15.08
N ASN A 100 -43.27 -5.75 -15.37
CA ASN A 100 -44.17 -6.60 -16.13
C ASN A 100 -44.19 -6.15 -17.60
N PRO A 101 -43.49 -6.85 -18.52
CA PRO A 101 -43.39 -6.43 -19.92
C PRO A 101 -44.73 -6.50 -20.67
N LEU A 102 -45.67 -7.32 -20.20
CA LEU A 102 -47.02 -7.42 -20.80
C LEU A 102 -47.91 -6.25 -20.40
N LYS A 103 -47.70 -5.68 -19.21
CA LYS A 103 -48.46 -4.54 -18.69
C LYS A 103 -47.74 -3.20 -18.90
N ASN A 104 -46.47 -3.22 -19.27
CA ASN A 104 -45.58 -2.05 -19.35
C ASN A 104 -45.60 -1.23 -18.04
N LYS A 105 -45.60 -1.92 -16.89
CA LYS A 105 -45.74 -1.34 -15.54
C LYS A 105 -44.97 -2.15 -14.50
N TRP A 106 -44.60 -1.49 -13.40
CA TRP A 106 -43.98 -2.13 -12.25
C TRP A 106 -45.03 -2.77 -11.33
N VAL A 107 -44.78 -4.02 -10.94
CA VAL A 107 -45.69 -4.79 -10.09
C VAL A 107 -44.97 -5.21 -8.82
N LYS A 108 -45.57 -4.90 -7.67
CA LYS A 108 -45.05 -5.25 -6.35
C LYS A 108 -44.95 -6.77 -6.19
N VAL A 109 -43.77 -7.27 -5.84
CA VAL A 109 -43.53 -8.70 -5.63
C VAL A 109 -43.71 -9.01 -4.14
N LYS A 110 -44.69 -9.86 -3.81
CA LYS A 110 -44.90 -10.36 -2.43
C LYS A 110 -44.16 -11.70 -2.28
N SER A 111 -43.62 -11.99 -1.08
CA SER A 111 -42.71 -13.14 -0.85
C SER A 111 -43.37 -14.54 -0.84
N THR A 112 -44.52 -14.70 -1.49
CA THR A 112 -45.14 -16.01 -1.68
C THR A 112 -45.25 -16.27 -3.18
N ASN A 113 -44.77 -17.44 -3.62
CA ASN A 113 -44.67 -17.94 -5.00
C ASN A 113 -46.01 -18.05 -5.77
N GLN A 114 -46.92 -17.09 -5.62
CA GLN A 114 -48.16 -17.01 -6.37
C GLN A 114 -48.37 -15.55 -6.77
N TYR A 115 -48.33 -15.32 -8.09
CA TYR A 115 -48.83 -14.09 -8.71
C TYR A 115 -50.31 -13.95 -8.36
N GLN A 116 -50.62 -13.18 -7.32
CA GLN A 116 -51.98 -12.81 -6.99
C GLN A 116 -52.09 -11.28 -7.04
N SER A 117 -52.93 -10.79 -7.95
CA SER A 117 -53.12 -9.35 -8.16
C SER A 117 -53.68 -8.71 -6.89
N CYS A 118 -52.87 -7.89 -6.23
CA CYS A 118 -53.34 -6.94 -5.23
C CYS A 118 -52.85 -5.55 -5.62
N ALA A 119 -53.77 -4.60 -5.49
CA ALA A 119 -53.75 -3.24 -5.99
C ALA A 119 -52.70 -2.32 -5.32
N ASP A 120 -51.42 -2.56 -5.60
CA ASP A 120 -50.32 -1.58 -5.43
C ASP A 120 -49.56 -1.50 -6.76
N GLU A 121 -50.22 -1.00 -7.82
CA GLU A 121 -49.62 -0.76 -9.13
C GLU A 121 -49.04 0.67 -9.17
N LEU A 122 -47.73 0.82 -9.38
CA LEU A 122 -47.05 2.11 -9.51
C LEU A 122 -46.76 2.38 -10.99
N ASP A 123 -47.23 3.52 -11.48
CA ASP A 123 -46.97 3.98 -12.85
C ASP A 123 -45.63 4.74 -12.86
N LEU A 124 -44.55 4.03 -13.18
CA LEU A 124 -43.23 4.61 -13.44
C LEU A 124 -43.03 4.63 -14.96
N THR A 125 -42.70 5.81 -15.50
CA THR A 125 -42.62 6.06 -16.95
C THR A 125 -41.29 5.62 -17.59
N ASP A 126 -40.29 5.27 -16.79
CA ASP A 126 -38.95 4.96 -17.28
C ASP A 126 -38.79 3.45 -17.54
N GLN A 127 -38.34 3.10 -18.74
CA GLN A 127 -37.95 1.72 -19.06
C GLN A 127 -36.59 1.40 -18.39
N PRO A 128 -36.39 0.18 -17.86
CA PRO A 128 -35.08 -0.23 -17.38
C PRO A 128 -34.10 -0.28 -18.55
N THR A 129 -33.24 0.73 -18.66
CA THR A 129 -32.06 0.68 -19.52
C THR A 129 -31.02 -0.16 -18.78
N LYS A 130 -30.71 -1.36 -19.29
CA LYS A 130 -29.70 -2.27 -18.73
C LYS A 130 -28.28 -1.68 -18.93
N GLU A 131 -27.98 -0.60 -18.22
CA GLU A 131 -26.69 0.10 -18.29
C GLU A 131 -25.72 -0.33 -17.18
N LYS A 132 -26.22 -0.96 -16.11
CA LYS A 132 -25.46 -1.32 -14.91
C LYS A 132 -25.62 -2.80 -14.55
N ASP A 133 -24.59 -3.40 -13.94
CA ASP A 133 -24.58 -4.85 -13.61
C ASP A 133 -25.65 -5.22 -12.58
N PHE A 134 -25.90 -4.35 -11.60
CA PHE A 134 -26.94 -4.52 -10.59
C PHE A 134 -27.80 -3.27 -10.48
N GLU A 135 -29.10 -3.50 -10.41
CA GLU A 135 -30.13 -2.46 -10.31
C GLU A 135 -31.13 -2.85 -9.23
N PHE A 136 -31.27 -2.00 -8.21
CA PHE A 136 -32.18 -2.22 -7.08
C PHE A 136 -33.12 -1.03 -6.91
N TYR A 137 -34.32 -1.32 -6.40
CA TYR A 137 -35.33 -0.31 -6.10
C TYR A 137 -35.63 -0.33 -4.60
N CYS A 138 -35.39 0.81 -3.94
CA CYS A 138 -35.57 0.98 -2.50
C CYS A 138 -36.66 2.02 -2.25
N GLU A 139 -37.55 1.79 -1.29
CA GLU A 139 -38.56 2.78 -0.89
C GLU A 139 -38.01 3.68 0.21
N VAL A 140 -37.90 4.99 -0.06
CA VAL A 140 -37.49 6.01 0.90
C VAL A 140 -38.54 7.12 0.96
N ASP A 141 -39.09 7.39 2.15
CA ASP A 141 -40.12 8.41 2.39
C ASP A 141 -41.34 8.30 1.43
N GLY A 142 -41.72 7.07 1.09
CA GLY A 142 -42.83 6.77 0.18
C GLY A 142 -42.52 7.02 -1.31
N LYS A 143 -41.26 7.29 -1.66
CA LYS A 143 -40.77 7.36 -3.04
C LYS A 143 -39.88 6.16 -3.35
N LEU A 144 -40.02 5.61 -4.55
CA LEU A 144 -39.15 4.56 -5.03
C LEU A 144 -37.87 5.19 -5.59
N CYS A 145 -36.74 4.82 -5.01
CA CYS A 145 -35.40 5.29 -5.33
C CYS A 145 -34.60 4.18 -6.00
N LYS A 146 -33.82 4.54 -7.02
CA LYS A 146 -33.02 3.61 -7.81
C LYS A 146 -31.58 3.57 -7.30
N LEU A 147 -31.09 2.39 -6.93
CA LEU A 147 -29.70 2.14 -6.55
C LEU A 147 -29.06 1.27 -7.64
N GLU A 148 -28.02 1.78 -8.28
CA GLU A 148 -27.33 1.11 -9.37
C GLU A 148 -25.85 0.97 -9.06
N ILE A 149 -25.29 -0.21 -9.34
CA ILE A 149 -23.87 -0.50 -9.12
C ILE A 149 -23.34 -1.50 -10.15
N ASN A 150 -22.14 -1.24 -10.66
CA ASN A 150 -21.35 -2.21 -11.43
C ASN A 150 -20.49 -3.07 -10.50
N LYS A 151 -20.13 -4.29 -10.95
CA LYS A 151 -19.25 -5.20 -10.20
C LYS A 151 -17.91 -4.57 -9.77
N ASN A 152 -17.44 -3.58 -10.54
CA ASN A 152 -16.16 -2.92 -10.34
C ASN A 152 -16.29 -1.53 -9.69
N GLU A 153 -17.47 -1.14 -9.23
CA GLU A 153 -17.68 0.15 -8.55
C GLU A 153 -17.54 0.00 -7.03
N ASN A 154 -16.94 1.02 -6.39
CA ASN A 154 -16.73 1.03 -4.94
C ASN A 154 -18.09 1.08 -4.20
N PRO A 155 -18.45 0.05 -3.42
CA PRO A 155 -19.72 0.02 -2.68
C PRO A 155 -19.91 1.22 -1.75
N CYS A 156 -18.84 1.69 -1.11
CA CYS A 156 -18.88 2.83 -0.19
C CYS A 156 -19.20 4.14 -0.92
N GLU A 157 -18.62 4.35 -2.11
CA GLU A 157 -18.88 5.54 -2.92
C GLU A 157 -20.30 5.53 -3.47
N VAL A 158 -20.77 4.37 -3.97
CA VAL A 158 -22.14 4.22 -4.45
C VAL A 158 -23.16 4.46 -3.35
N ALA A 159 -22.95 3.88 -2.15
CA ALA A 159 -23.82 4.09 -1.00
C ALA A 159 -23.84 5.56 -0.57
N SER A 160 -22.67 6.20 -0.48
CA SER A 160 -22.56 7.61 -0.09
C SER A 160 -23.22 8.54 -1.11
N LYS A 161 -23.04 8.27 -2.40
CA LYS A 161 -23.69 9.02 -3.48
C LYS A 161 -25.20 8.84 -3.44
N PHE A 162 -25.69 7.61 -3.25
CA PHE A 162 -27.12 7.35 -3.14
C PHE A 162 -27.76 8.10 -1.97
N ILE A 163 -27.08 8.19 -0.82
CA ILE A 163 -27.52 8.99 0.34
C ILE A 163 -27.58 10.47 -0.02
N ALA A 164 -26.54 11.00 -0.66
CA ALA A 164 -26.48 12.41 -1.05
C ALA A 164 -27.57 12.79 -2.06
N ASP A 165 -27.76 11.97 -3.10
CA ASP A 165 -28.72 12.20 -4.18
C ASP A 165 -30.17 12.16 -3.69
N HIS A 166 -30.45 11.37 -2.65
CA HIS A 166 -31.79 11.20 -2.08
C HIS A 166 -31.98 11.93 -0.74
N THR A 167 -31.01 12.73 -0.28
CA THR A 167 -31.06 13.47 0.99
C THR A 167 -31.37 12.58 2.20
N LEU A 168 -30.80 11.38 2.23
CA LEU A 168 -30.98 10.42 3.32
C LEU A 168 -30.13 10.80 4.53
N ASP A 169 -30.52 10.29 5.70
CA ASP A 169 -29.66 10.39 6.89
C ASP A 169 -28.35 9.63 6.67
N PRO A 170 -27.17 10.23 6.93
CA PRO A 170 -25.88 9.55 6.90
C PRO A 170 -25.81 8.27 7.75
N SER A 171 -26.68 8.12 8.76
CA SER A 171 -26.79 6.88 9.55
C SER A 171 -27.15 5.66 8.71
N ASN A 172 -27.79 5.84 7.56
CA ASN A 172 -28.21 4.77 6.66
C ASN A 172 -27.06 4.16 5.83
N LEU A 173 -25.85 4.74 5.91
CA LEU A 173 -24.69 4.29 5.13
C LEU A 173 -24.39 2.81 5.34
N ASN A 174 -24.32 2.36 6.59
CA ASN A 174 -24.01 0.97 6.89
C ASN A 174 -25.11 0.02 6.40
N ASP A 175 -26.38 0.43 6.47
CA ASP A 175 -27.49 -0.40 6.02
C ASP A 175 -27.50 -0.56 4.49
N ILE A 176 -27.27 0.53 3.76
CA ILE A 176 -27.15 0.53 2.30
C ILE A 176 -25.90 -0.26 1.88
N LEU A 177 -24.77 -0.08 2.58
CA LEU A 177 -23.54 -0.81 2.29
C LEU A 177 -23.70 -2.31 2.51
N ASN A 178 -24.26 -2.72 3.65
CA ASN A 178 -24.58 -4.11 3.94
C ASN A 178 -25.53 -4.71 2.90
N TYR A 179 -26.47 -3.91 2.40
CA TYR A 179 -27.36 -4.31 1.32
C TYR A 179 -26.59 -4.54 0.00
N ILE A 180 -25.72 -3.61 -0.39
CA ILE A 180 -24.90 -3.76 -1.60
C ILE A 180 -24.02 -5.00 -1.50
N VAL A 181 -23.27 -5.17 -0.41
CA VAL A 181 -22.40 -6.32 -0.17
C VAL A 181 -23.18 -7.63 -0.25
N LYS A 182 -24.32 -7.70 0.45
CA LYS A 182 -25.15 -8.92 0.52
C LYS A 182 -25.73 -9.32 -0.84
N ASN A 183 -26.16 -8.37 -1.67
CA ASN A 183 -26.90 -8.68 -2.89
C ASN A 183 -26.02 -8.66 -4.15
N CYS A 184 -24.90 -7.94 -4.13
CA CYS A 184 -23.98 -7.85 -5.27
C CYS A 184 -22.77 -8.79 -5.12
N GLY A 185 -22.57 -9.40 -3.94
CA GLY A 185 -21.33 -10.09 -3.60
C GLY A 185 -20.12 -9.14 -3.60
N ALA A 186 -20.37 -7.85 -3.39
CA ALA A 186 -19.31 -6.85 -3.46
C ALA A 186 -18.41 -6.94 -2.23
N LYS A 187 -17.10 -6.90 -2.45
CA LYS A 187 -16.11 -6.88 -1.37
C LYS A 187 -15.83 -5.46 -0.93
N LEU A 188 -15.58 -5.27 0.37
CA LEU A 188 -15.23 -3.98 0.94
C LEU A 188 -13.71 -3.81 1.01
N PRO A 189 -13.16 -2.69 0.49
CA PRO A 189 -11.74 -2.41 0.63
C PRO A 189 -11.39 -2.14 2.10
N PRO A 190 -10.09 -2.24 2.45
CA PRO A 190 -9.60 -1.87 3.77
C PRO A 190 -10.04 -0.45 4.19
N GLY A 191 -10.65 -0.35 5.37
CA GLY A 191 -10.95 0.94 6.01
C GLY A 191 -9.70 1.64 6.57
N GLN A 192 -9.82 2.94 6.83
CA GLN A 192 -8.75 3.72 7.46
C GLN A 192 -8.46 3.20 8.87
N ASN A 193 -7.17 3.14 9.22
CA ASN A 193 -6.66 2.77 10.54
C ASN A 193 -5.28 3.40 10.80
N GLU A 194 -4.60 2.99 11.87
CA GLU A 194 -3.30 3.53 12.27
C GLU A 194 -2.15 3.19 11.30
N PHE A 195 -2.30 2.18 10.45
CA PHE A 195 -1.27 1.72 9.51
C PHE A 195 -1.49 2.21 8.08
N PHE A 196 -2.73 2.21 7.60
CA PHE A 196 -3.07 2.65 6.25
C PHE A 196 -4.44 3.36 6.18
N PRO A 197 -4.66 4.25 5.18
CA PRO A 197 -3.70 4.67 4.17
C PRO A 197 -2.54 5.48 4.75
N SER A 198 -1.33 5.22 4.25
CA SER A 198 -0.16 6.02 4.60
C SER A 198 -0.07 7.25 3.70
N ASP A 199 0.18 8.41 4.29
CA ASP A 199 0.34 9.70 3.60
C ASP A 199 1.79 10.21 3.62
N LYS A 200 2.72 9.45 4.20
CA LYS A 200 4.14 9.81 4.31
C LYS A 200 4.99 8.86 3.48
N TYR A 201 5.87 9.43 2.65
CA TYR A 201 6.86 8.64 1.93
C TYR A 201 7.90 8.10 2.92
N TYR A 202 8.28 6.84 2.71
CA TYR A 202 9.42 6.24 3.39
C TYR A 202 10.71 6.80 2.80
N THR A 203 11.54 7.42 3.64
CA THR A 203 12.81 8.03 3.23
C THR A 203 13.98 7.49 4.04
N TYR A 204 15.16 7.46 3.43
CA TYR A 204 16.42 7.01 4.01
C TYR A 204 17.33 8.22 4.26
N LEU A 205 17.17 8.86 5.40
CA LEU A 205 17.91 10.09 5.76
C LEU A 205 19.02 9.86 6.79
N ASN A 206 18.96 8.76 7.54
CA ASN A 206 19.97 8.43 8.54
C ASN A 206 21.34 8.22 7.89
N VAL A 207 22.38 8.87 8.42
CA VAL A 207 23.75 8.77 7.92
C VAL A 207 24.78 9.04 9.02
N ASN A 208 25.89 8.30 8.99
CA ASN A 208 27.09 8.63 9.74
C ASN A 208 27.95 9.60 8.92
N ILE A 209 27.75 10.91 9.08
CA ILE A 209 28.44 11.95 8.30
C ILE A 209 29.98 11.81 8.38
N PRO A 210 30.60 11.68 9.57
CA PRO A 210 32.05 11.44 9.66
C PRO A 210 32.53 10.21 8.88
N GLY A 211 31.77 9.11 8.94
CA GLY A 211 32.09 7.89 8.20
C GLY A 211 31.98 8.06 6.69
N LEU A 212 30.93 8.77 6.23
CA LEU A 212 30.73 9.10 4.82
C LEU A 212 31.90 9.92 4.26
N ILE A 213 32.27 11.01 4.97
CA ILE A 213 33.41 11.87 4.58
C ILE A 213 34.70 11.07 4.53
N ALA A 214 34.99 10.29 5.58
CA ALA A 214 36.20 9.48 5.63
C ALA A 214 36.29 8.52 4.43
N LYS A 215 35.18 7.91 4.03
CA LYS A 215 35.14 6.98 2.90
C LYS A 215 35.27 7.67 1.54
N LEU A 216 34.64 8.83 1.35
CA LEU A 216 34.84 9.65 0.17
C LEU A 216 36.31 10.06 0.00
N LEU A 217 36.94 10.54 1.09
CA LEU A 217 38.36 10.94 1.11
C LEU A 217 39.31 9.75 0.89
N GLU A 218 39.00 8.57 1.42
CA GLU A 218 39.78 7.36 1.14
C GLU A 218 39.78 7.07 -0.36
N PHE A 219 38.62 7.19 -1.00
CA PHE A 219 38.38 6.77 -2.38
C PHE A 219 38.85 7.75 -3.45
N THR A 220 39.09 9.02 -3.12
CA THR A 220 39.75 9.96 -4.05
C THR A 220 41.13 9.49 -4.49
N ASN A 221 41.82 8.68 -3.69
CA ASN A 221 43.15 8.15 -4.01
C ASN A 221 43.09 7.02 -5.06
N PHE A 222 41.92 6.41 -5.25
CA PHE A 222 41.70 5.33 -6.21
C PHE A 222 40.95 5.79 -7.46
N ALA A 223 40.42 7.01 -7.46
CA ALA A 223 39.80 7.63 -8.61
C ALA A 223 40.80 7.80 -9.77
N GLN A 224 40.32 7.64 -11.00
CA GLN A 224 41.11 7.93 -12.19
C GLN A 224 41.50 9.42 -12.24
N LYS A 225 42.60 9.76 -12.92
CA LYS A 225 43.10 11.15 -12.98
C LYS A 225 42.04 12.16 -13.46
N SER A 226 41.17 11.77 -14.39
CA SER A 226 40.07 12.60 -14.91
C SER A 226 38.92 12.79 -13.92
N GLN A 227 38.83 11.96 -12.89
CA GLN A 227 37.77 11.95 -11.88
C GLN A 227 38.31 12.25 -10.47
N HIS A 228 39.57 12.65 -10.39
CA HIS A 228 40.22 12.96 -9.12
C HIS A 228 39.71 14.29 -8.59
N VAL A 229 39.23 14.27 -7.36
CA VAL A 229 38.72 15.44 -6.64
C VAL A 229 39.66 15.70 -5.45
N PRO A 230 40.16 16.94 -5.28
CA PRO A 230 41.01 17.27 -4.14
C PRO A 230 40.28 17.06 -2.79
N PRO A 231 40.98 16.67 -1.71
CA PRO A 231 40.38 16.44 -0.39
C PRO A 231 39.52 17.61 0.14
N ALA A 232 39.98 18.85 -0.02
CA ALA A 232 39.23 20.03 0.42
C ALA A 232 37.89 20.18 -0.32
N GLU A 233 37.82 19.77 -1.59
CA GLU A 233 36.59 19.81 -2.39
C GLU A 233 35.62 18.68 -2.01
N ILE A 234 36.13 17.53 -1.57
CA ILE A 234 35.30 16.46 -1.00
C ILE A 234 34.60 16.91 0.28
N GLU A 235 35.31 17.60 1.17
CA GLU A 235 34.71 18.11 2.41
C GLU A 235 33.59 19.11 2.11
N LYS A 236 33.77 19.97 1.10
CA LYS A 236 32.72 20.91 0.65
C LYS A 236 31.50 20.20 0.08
N VAL A 237 31.65 19.20 -0.79
CA VAL A 237 30.50 18.50 -1.40
C VAL A 237 29.78 17.62 -0.38
N ALA A 238 30.49 17.10 0.63
CA ALA A 238 29.87 16.28 1.67
C ALA A 238 28.87 17.07 2.54
N LEU A 239 28.94 18.41 2.56
CA LEU A 239 27.94 19.26 3.22
C LEU A 239 26.52 19.09 2.64
N LEU A 240 26.39 18.56 1.42
CA LEU A 240 25.09 18.23 0.83
C LEU A 240 24.33 17.16 1.65
N ALA A 241 25.02 16.37 2.48
CA ALA A 241 24.40 15.42 3.40
C ALA A 241 23.53 16.10 4.49
N SER A 242 23.71 17.41 4.70
CA SER A 242 22.94 18.20 5.66
C SER A 242 21.82 19.04 5.03
N PHE A 243 21.53 18.81 3.74
CA PHE A 243 20.44 19.47 3.00
C PHE A 243 20.49 21.01 3.03
N PRO A 244 21.61 21.63 2.61
CA PRO A 244 21.71 23.10 2.61
C PRO A 244 20.69 23.72 1.64
N ASP A 245 20.20 24.91 1.99
CA ASP A 245 19.27 25.68 1.14
C ASP A 245 19.93 26.11 -0.18
N GLU A 246 21.20 26.49 -0.12
CA GLU A 246 22.00 26.90 -1.26
C GLU A 246 23.05 25.83 -1.60
N VAL A 247 23.08 25.44 -2.87
CA VAL A 247 24.08 24.52 -3.43
C VAL A 247 24.85 25.26 -4.50
N THR A 248 26.19 25.26 -4.40
CA THR A 248 27.04 25.96 -5.35
C THR A 248 27.25 25.13 -6.62
N GLU A 249 27.55 25.81 -7.74
CA GLU A 249 27.92 25.12 -9.00
C GLU A 249 29.17 24.26 -8.85
N GLU A 250 30.11 24.65 -7.97
CA GLU A 250 31.28 23.84 -7.63
C GLU A 250 30.86 22.51 -6.97
N GLN A 251 29.98 22.56 -5.96
CA GLN A 251 29.43 21.36 -5.32
C GLN A 251 28.69 20.47 -6.31
N MET A 252 27.91 21.05 -7.23
CA MET A 252 27.22 20.29 -8.29
C MET A 252 28.19 19.58 -9.23
N GLN A 253 29.25 20.26 -9.69
CA GLN A 253 30.26 19.66 -10.57
C GLN A 253 31.03 18.54 -9.89
N ILE A 254 31.34 18.70 -8.60
CA ILE A 254 31.98 17.66 -7.81
C ILE A 254 31.04 16.46 -7.67
N LEU A 255 29.75 16.69 -7.35
CA LEU A 255 28.75 15.62 -7.25
C LEU A 255 28.64 14.86 -8.58
N ASP A 256 28.53 15.57 -9.71
CA ASP A 256 28.50 14.99 -11.05
C ASP A 256 29.76 14.15 -11.35
N THR A 257 30.90 14.53 -10.78
CA THR A 257 32.17 13.78 -10.93
C THR A 257 32.17 12.51 -10.08
N ILE A 258 31.91 12.60 -8.78
CA ILE A 258 32.07 11.46 -7.86
C ILE A 258 31.04 10.35 -8.11
N ILE A 259 29.85 10.68 -8.61
CA ILE A 259 28.85 9.66 -8.95
C ILE A 259 29.28 8.81 -10.16
N THR A 260 30.28 9.24 -10.93
CA THR A 260 30.81 8.48 -12.07
C THR A 260 32.02 7.60 -11.74
N TRP A 261 32.44 7.53 -10.48
CA TRP A 261 33.55 6.68 -10.05
C TRP A 261 33.32 5.20 -10.40
N SER A 262 34.42 4.44 -10.51
CA SER A 262 34.39 2.99 -10.75
C SER A 262 33.55 2.27 -9.69
N ASP A 263 32.96 1.14 -10.08
CA ASP A 263 31.97 0.38 -9.28
C ASP A 263 32.45 0.13 -7.84
N GLU A 264 33.72 -0.26 -7.67
CA GLU A 264 34.37 -0.58 -6.39
C GLU A 264 34.41 0.58 -5.41
N TYR A 265 34.35 1.81 -5.91
CA TYR A 265 34.51 3.04 -5.14
C TYR A 265 33.25 3.92 -5.14
N LEU A 266 32.18 3.46 -5.79
CA LEU A 266 31.00 4.28 -6.06
C LEU A 266 30.09 4.49 -4.84
N PHE A 267 30.07 3.53 -3.91
CA PHE A 267 29.07 3.54 -2.83
C PHE A 267 29.04 4.81 -1.96
N PRO A 268 30.16 5.47 -1.58
CA PRO A 268 30.09 6.67 -0.77
C PRO A 268 29.48 7.85 -1.56
N ALA A 269 29.71 7.91 -2.87
CA ALA A 269 29.09 8.90 -3.73
C ALA A 269 27.57 8.68 -3.84
N LEU A 270 27.12 7.43 -3.96
CA LEU A 270 25.69 7.09 -3.93
C LEU A 270 25.05 7.36 -2.56
N ASP A 271 25.79 7.13 -1.47
CA ASP A 271 25.35 7.37 -0.09
C ASP A 271 25.21 8.88 0.20
N LEU A 272 26.08 9.72 -0.39
CA LEU A 272 25.88 11.17 -0.42
C LEU A 272 24.71 11.55 -1.32
N LEU A 273 24.63 10.99 -2.53
CA LEU A 273 23.61 11.32 -3.53
C LEU A 273 22.20 11.08 -2.99
N ARG A 274 21.94 9.97 -2.28
CA ARG A 274 20.61 9.72 -1.68
C ARG A 274 20.16 10.82 -0.74
N LEU A 275 21.08 11.54 -0.11
CA LEU A 275 20.77 12.69 0.74
C LEU A 275 20.66 13.95 -0.11
N ALA A 276 21.65 14.18 -0.97
CA ALA A 276 21.77 15.36 -1.80
C ALA A 276 20.54 15.60 -2.69
N VAL A 277 19.83 14.55 -3.14
CA VAL A 277 18.60 14.69 -3.94
C VAL A 277 17.52 15.54 -3.28
N ARG A 278 17.58 15.76 -1.96
CA ARG A 278 16.64 16.64 -1.24
C ARG A 278 16.96 18.12 -1.35
N CYS A 279 18.17 18.48 -1.75
CA CYS A 279 18.52 19.87 -1.99
C CYS A 279 17.80 20.32 -3.27
N LYS A 280 17.03 21.42 -3.20
CA LYS A 280 16.19 21.89 -4.33
C LYS A 280 16.99 22.09 -5.63
N SER A 281 18.20 22.63 -5.54
CA SER A 281 19.08 22.82 -6.70
C SER A 281 19.56 21.51 -7.31
N VAL A 282 19.79 20.49 -6.47
CA VAL A 282 20.22 19.16 -6.92
C VAL A 282 19.07 18.48 -7.64
N SER A 283 17.88 18.40 -7.01
CA SER A 283 16.70 17.77 -7.62
C SER A 283 16.28 18.45 -8.91
N ALA A 284 16.37 19.78 -9.01
CA ALA A 284 16.09 20.49 -10.25
C ALA A 284 17.01 20.07 -11.41
N ARG A 285 18.28 19.72 -11.13
CA ARG A 285 19.22 19.25 -12.16
C ARG A 285 19.03 17.77 -12.49
N ILE A 286 18.80 16.92 -11.49
CA ILE A 286 18.77 15.44 -11.67
C ILE A 286 17.35 14.89 -11.88
N GLY A 287 16.31 15.70 -11.72
CA GLY A 287 14.90 15.33 -11.93
C GLY A 287 14.55 15.16 -13.41
N ASN A 288 15.26 14.29 -14.12
CA ASN A 288 15.06 14.01 -15.54
C ASN A 288 15.24 12.52 -15.89
N LEU A 289 14.68 12.10 -17.02
CA LEU A 289 14.74 10.70 -17.49
C LEU A 289 16.17 10.18 -17.71
N PRO A 290 17.13 10.95 -18.29
CA PRO A 290 18.53 10.52 -18.38
C PRO A 290 19.13 10.09 -17.05
N PHE A 291 18.87 10.82 -15.97
CA PHE A 291 19.36 10.48 -14.65
C PHE A 291 18.72 9.19 -14.09
N ILE A 292 17.42 9.00 -14.26
CA ILE A 292 16.76 7.73 -13.90
C ILE A 292 17.37 6.56 -14.68
N ASN A 293 17.58 6.71 -15.99
CA ASN A 293 18.20 5.65 -16.81
C ASN A 293 19.65 5.36 -16.36
N TYR A 294 20.39 6.40 -15.94
CA TYR A 294 21.73 6.24 -15.38
C TYR A 294 21.72 5.43 -14.08
N LEU A 295 20.81 5.74 -13.14
CA LEU A 295 20.64 4.95 -11.91
C LEU A 295 20.22 3.50 -12.22
N LEU A 296 19.31 3.29 -13.17
CA LEU A 296 18.93 1.95 -13.60
C LEU A 296 20.08 1.19 -14.25
N GLN A 297 20.96 1.88 -14.98
CA GLN A 297 22.16 1.26 -15.53
C GLN A 297 23.08 0.80 -14.40
N ILE A 298 23.36 1.64 -13.40
CA ILE A 298 24.16 1.26 -12.22
C ILE A 298 23.54 0.04 -11.54
N LEU A 299 22.23 0.08 -11.25
CA LEU A 299 21.51 -0.99 -10.56
C LEU A 299 21.65 -2.35 -11.27
N ARG A 300 21.63 -2.36 -12.61
CA ARG A 300 21.81 -3.57 -13.42
C ARG A 300 23.25 -4.02 -13.55
N SER A 301 24.20 -3.08 -13.72
CA SER A 301 25.59 -3.42 -14.06
C SER A 301 26.46 -3.70 -12.84
N THR A 302 26.14 -3.11 -11.70
CA THR A 302 26.96 -3.24 -10.49
C THR A 302 26.91 -4.66 -9.94
N LYS A 303 28.07 -5.16 -9.51
CA LYS A 303 28.19 -6.44 -8.80
C LYS A 303 28.23 -6.25 -7.28
N ILE A 304 28.21 -5.00 -6.82
CA ILE A 304 28.39 -4.63 -5.43
C ILE A 304 27.01 -4.40 -4.82
N ALA A 305 26.63 -5.26 -3.88
CA ALA A 305 25.30 -5.26 -3.27
C ALA A 305 24.93 -3.89 -2.66
N ILE A 306 25.88 -3.20 -2.01
CA ILE A 306 25.61 -1.90 -1.41
C ILE A 306 25.28 -0.82 -2.45
N ASN A 307 25.86 -0.87 -3.65
CA ASN A 307 25.51 0.06 -4.74
C ASN A 307 24.06 -0.15 -5.16
N ARG A 308 23.61 -1.42 -5.28
CA ARG A 308 22.21 -1.77 -5.61
C ARG A 308 21.24 -1.22 -4.57
N VAL A 309 21.53 -1.43 -3.29
CA VAL A 309 20.72 -0.92 -2.18
C VAL A 309 20.65 0.60 -2.22
N LEU A 310 21.78 1.30 -2.38
CA LEU A 310 21.82 2.76 -2.39
C LEU A 310 21.05 3.35 -3.56
N VAL A 311 21.10 2.75 -4.76
CA VAL A 311 20.29 3.20 -5.90
C VAL A 311 18.79 3.12 -5.59
N ILE A 312 18.32 2.03 -4.99
CA ILE A 312 16.89 1.90 -4.62
C ILE A 312 16.53 2.90 -3.51
N LYS A 313 17.45 3.19 -2.57
CA LYS A 313 17.25 4.26 -1.57
C LYS A 313 17.18 5.66 -2.19
N ILE A 314 17.95 5.93 -3.25
CA ILE A 314 17.83 7.18 -4.02
C ILE A 314 16.43 7.28 -4.62
N PHE A 315 15.94 6.20 -5.26
CA PHE A 315 14.56 6.15 -5.78
C PHE A 315 13.51 6.42 -4.69
N CYS A 316 13.68 5.86 -3.49
CA CYS A 316 12.77 6.14 -2.37
C CYS A 316 12.76 7.63 -2.01
N ASN A 317 13.94 8.24 -1.87
CA ASN A 317 14.06 9.65 -1.46
C ASN A 317 13.57 10.64 -2.52
N LEU A 318 13.59 10.27 -3.80
CA LEU A 318 13.08 11.09 -4.90
C LEU A 318 11.57 11.35 -4.80
N PHE A 319 10.79 10.46 -4.17
CA PHE A 319 9.35 10.70 -3.97
C PHE A 319 9.04 11.91 -3.08
N ASP A 320 9.93 12.27 -2.17
CA ASP A 320 9.72 13.41 -1.26
C ASP A 320 9.94 14.77 -1.95
N ILE A 321 10.22 14.78 -3.26
CA ILE A 321 10.37 15.96 -4.08
C ILE A 321 9.33 15.92 -5.20
N GLU A 322 8.41 16.88 -5.23
CA GLU A 322 7.22 16.90 -6.10
C GLU A 322 7.52 16.58 -7.58
N VAL A 323 8.42 17.34 -8.22
CA VAL A 323 8.83 17.14 -9.63
C VAL A 323 9.43 15.74 -9.86
N CYS A 324 10.16 15.22 -8.88
CA CYS A 324 10.76 13.90 -8.97
C CYS A 324 9.71 12.80 -8.76
N GLY A 325 8.68 13.02 -7.94
CA GLY A 325 7.57 12.08 -7.76
C GLY A 325 6.85 11.76 -9.07
N GLU A 326 6.55 12.77 -9.89
CA GLU A 326 5.96 12.57 -11.23
C GLU A 326 6.90 11.78 -12.16
N LEU A 327 8.21 12.03 -12.07
CA LEU A 327 9.23 11.32 -12.83
C LEU A 327 9.33 9.84 -12.41
N MET A 328 9.19 9.54 -11.12
CA MET A 328 9.13 8.17 -10.59
C MET A 328 7.92 7.43 -11.17
N ILE A 329 6.75 8.06 -11.20
CA ILE A 329 5.52 7.50 -11.80
C ILE A 329 5.71 7.25 -13.30
N THR A 330 6.26 8.23 -14.03
CA THR A 330 6.55 8.11 -15.46
C THR A 330 7.49 6.94 -15.77
N SER A 331 8.39 6.63 -14.83
CA SER A 331 9.40 5.57 -14.97
C SER A 331 9.04 4.27 -14.25
N GLN A 332 7.82 4.15 -13.71
CA GLN A 332 7.42 3.09 -12.78
C GLN A 332 7.77 1.69 -13.28
N GLY A 333 7.37 1.35 -14.52
CA GLY A 333 7.53 0.00 -15.06
C GLY A 333 8.99 -0.40 -15.14
N LYS A 334 9.86 0.51 -15.60
CA LYS A 334 11.31 0.26 -15.69
C LYS A 334 11.94 0.10 -14.31
N ILE A 335 11.56 0.97 -13.37
CA ILE A 335 12.13 0.98 -12.02
C ILE A 335 11.72 -0.28 -11.25
N LEU A 336 10.43 -0.57 -11.23
CA LEU A 336 9.86 -1.70 -10.52
C LEU A 336 10.26 -3.05 -11.13
N GLU A 337 10.31 -3.18 -12.46
CA GLU A 337 10.84 -4.39 -13.10
C GLU A 337 12.29 -4.63 -12.71
N THR A 338 13.14 -3.60 -12.82
CA THR A 338 14.56 -3.74 -12.48
C THR A 338 14.77 -4.06 -11.00
N ALA A 339 14.03 -3.40 -10.09
CA ALA A 339 14.13 -3.69 -8.66
C ALA A 339 13.75 -5.14 -8.34
N LYS A 340 12.72 -5.68 -9.01
CA LYS A 340 12.33 -7.10 -8.87
C LYS A 340 13.36 -8.05 -9.47
N GLU A 341 13.88 -7.78 -10.66
CA GLU A 341 14.95 -8.59 -11.27
C GLU A 341 16.15 -8.70 -10.33
N ILE A 342 16.58 -7.58 -9.74
CA ILE A 342 17.68 -7.57 -8.78
C ILE A 342 17.33 -8.29 -7.47
N LEU A 343 16.10 -8.19 -6.98
CA LEU A 343 15.64 -8.92 -5.79
C LEU A 343 15.69 -10.44 -6.00
N LEU A 344 15.42 -10.93 -7.21
CA LEU A 344 15.57 -12.34 -7.55
C LEU A 344 17.03 -12.81 -7.52
N GLU A 345 17.98 -11.91 -7.76
CA GLU A 345 19.41 -12.22 -7.68
C GLU A 345 19.96 -12.15 -6.25
N THR A 346 19.43 -11.26 -5.40
CA THR A 346 19.95 -11.04 -4.05
C THR A 346 18.90 -10.50 -3.08
N ASP A 347 18.90 -11.06 -1.86
CA ASP A 347 18.10 -10.61 -0.71
C ASP A 347 18.51 -9.23 -0.18
N LYS A 348 19.69 -8.73 -0.53
CA LYS A 348 20.23 -7.48 0.06
C LYS A 348 19.42 -6.24 -0.27
N VAL A 349 18.63 -6.27 -1.35
CA VAL A 349 17.76 -5.17 -1.75
C VAL A 349 16.34 -5.25 -1.18
N GLU A 350 16.00 -6.34 -0.50
CA GLU A 350 14.64 -6.66 -0.01
C GLU A 350 13.99 -5.49 0.74
N LYS A 351 14.65 -4.99 1.80
CA LYS A 351 14.15 -3.87 2.60
C LYS A 351 13.91 -2.61 1.77
N SER A 352 14.83 -2.27 0.88
CA SER A 352 14.72 -1.07 0.04
C SER A 352 13.65 -1.20 -1.05
N THR A 353 13.47 -2.39 -1.62
CA THR A 353 12.42 -2.68 -2.60
C THR A 353 11.03 -2.61 -1.96
N ALA A 354 10.88 -3.12 -0.73
CA ALA A 354 9.64 -3.01 0.02
C ALA A 354 9.26 -1.54 0.30
N SER A 355 10.23 -0.72 0.72
CA SER A 355 10.02 0.73 0.89
C SER A 355 9.66 1.43 -0.42
N LEU A 356 10.27 1.02 -1.52
CA LEU A 356 9.97 1.58 -2.83
C LEU A 356 8.53 1.30 -3.26
N LEU A 357 8.04 0.07 -3.07
CA LEU A 357 6.62 -0.28 -3.32
C LEU A 357 5.70 0.59 -2.47
N LEU A 358 5.96 0.69 -1.16
CA LEU A 358 5.20 1.58 -0.28
C LEU A 358 5.11 3.01 -0.82
N ASN A 359 6.22 3.58 -1.29
CA ASN A 359 6.19 4.95 -1.83
C ASN A 359 5.33 5.08 -3.10
N TYR A 360 5.26 4.07 -3.96
CA TYR A 360 4.33 4.10 -5.11
C TYR A 360 2.87 4.06 -4.66
N SER A 361 2.52 3.25 -3.64
CA SER A 361 1.17 3.27 -3.06
C SER A 361 0.83 4.63 -2.44
N VAL A 362 1.78 5.24 -1.71
CA VAL A 362 1.60 6.59 -1.13
C VAL A 362 1.47 7.65 -2.23
N ALA A 363 2.20 7.52 -3.33
CA ALA A 363 2.08 8.42 -4.48
C ALA A 363 0.68 8.34 -5.11
N ALA A 364 0.13 7.14 -5.27
CA ALA A 364 -1.25 6.95 -5.71
C ALA A 364 -2.27 7.54 -4.72
N TYR A 365 -2.06 7.33 -3.42
CA TYR A 365 -2.89 7.95 -2.38
C TYR A 365 -2.88 9.48 -2.43
N LYS A 366 -1.73 10.07 -2.78
CA LYS A 366 -1.57 11.51 -3.00
C LYS A 366 -2.09 12.01 -4.36
N GLY A 367 -2.70 11.14 -5.16
CA GLY A 367 -3.34 11.50 -6.43
C GLY A 367 -2.43 11.44 -7.66
N LEU A 368 -1.22 10.87 -7.55
CA LEU A 368 -0.39 10.63 -8.74
C LEU A 368 -0.89 9.42 -9.55
N PRO A 369 -0.80 9.46 -10.89
CA PRO A 369 -1.41 8.46 -11.78
C PRO A 369 -0.58 7.17 -11.88
N LEU A 370 -0.66 6.32 -10.86
CA LEU A 370 -0.01 5.01 -10.84
C LEU A 370 -0.65 4.03 -11.85
N ASP A 371 0.17 3.23 -12.55
CA ASP A 371 -0.34 2.10 -13.34
C ASP A 371 -0.66 0.96 -12.37
N ILE A 372 -1.95 0.86 -12.03
CA ILE A 372 -2.46 -0.05 -11.02
C ILE A 372 -2.21 -1.51 -11.40
N GLU A 373 -2.48 -1.90 -12.65
CA GLU A 373 -2.34 -3.28 -13.10
C GLU A 373 -0.88 -3.72 -12.99
N SER A 374 0.04 -2.93 -13.58
CA SER A 374 1.46 -3.24 -13.53
C SER A 374 2.00 -3.24 -12.10
N TYR A 375 1.53 -2.33 -11.25
CA TYR A 375 1.97 -2.24 -9.86
C TYR A 375 1.50 -3.43 -9.04
N CYS A 376 0.22 -3.79 -9.13
CA CYS A 376 -0.36 -4.91 -8.39
C CYS A 376 0.36 -6.23 -8.74
N VAL A 377 0.64 -6.49 -10.02
CA VAL A 377 1.44 -7.65 -10.44
C VAL A 377 2.82 -7.64 -9.78
N LYS A 378 3.50 -6.48 -9.76
CA LYS A 378 4.84 -6.37 -9.15
C LYS A 378 4.82 -6.64 -7.65
N VAL A 379 3.81 -6.13 -6.94
CA VAL A 379 3.64 -6.37 -5.50
C VAL A 379 3.53 -7.88 -5.24
N ILE A 380 2.70 -8.59 -6.00
CA ILE A 380 2.57 -10.05 -5.88
C ILE A 380 3.89 -10.76 -6.15
N GLU A 381 4.59 -10.41 -7.23
CA GLU A 381 5.89 -11.00 -7.56
C GLU A 381 6.91 -10.81 -6.42
N VAL A 382 6.95 -9.62 -5.84
CA VAL A 382 7.86 -9.30 -4.71
C VAL A 382 7.46 -10.06 -3.45
N MET A 383 6.17 -10.10 -3.07
CA MET A 383 5.69 -10.82 -1.88
C MET A 383 6.05 -12.31 -1.89
N ASN A 384 6.09 -12.95 -3.07
CA ASN A 384 6.48 -14.35 -3.19
C ASN A 384 7.97 -14.59 -2.86
N VAL A 385 8.81 -13.57 -3.01
CA VAL A 385 10.26 -13.67 -2.82
C VAL A 385 10.65 -13.24 -1.40
N VAL A 386 10.08 -12.13 -0.91
CA VAL A 386 10.39 -11.54 0.39
C VAL A 386 10.16 -12.52 1.55
N LYS A 387 11.03 -12.48 2.56
CA LYS A 387 10.99 -13.36 3.74
C LYS A 387 11.04 -12.61 5.06
N ASP A 388 11.58 -11.40 5.07
CA ASP A 388 11.73 -10.55 6.25
C ASP A 388 10.39 -9.91 6.67
N SER A 389 10.09 -9.98 7.97
CA SER A 389 8.84 -9.48 8.54
C SER A 389 8.72 -7.95 8.46
N ASP A 390 9.82 -7.21 8.52
CA ASP A 390 9.83 -5.74 8.40
C ASP A 390 9.61 -5.28 6.95
N SER A 391 10.13 -6.04 5.99
CA SER A 391 9.86 -5.83 4.57
C SER A 391 8.41 -6.17 4.21
N LEU A 392 7.88 -7.28 4.72
CA LEU A 392 6.46 -7.63 4.58
C LEU A 392 5.53 -6.58 5.20
N TYR A 393 5.89 -6.01 6.36
CA TYR A 393 5.14 -4.91 6.96
C TYR A 393 4.93 -3.77 5.97
N LYS A 394 6.01 -3.29 5.33
CA LYS A 394 5.94 -2.19 4.37
C LYS A 394 5.08 -2.53 3.16
N ILE A 395 5.19 -3.76 2.66
CA ILE A 395 4.38 -4.22 1.53
C ILE A 395 2.89 -4.33 1.92
N PHE A 396 2.57 -4.82 3.12
CA PHE A 396 1.19 -4.88 3.58
C PHE A 396 0.60 -3.47 3.76
N VAL A 397 1.36 -2.53 4.30
CA VAL A 397 0.96 -1.12 4.35
C VAL A 397 0.74 -0.58 2.92
N ALA A 398 1.58 -0.96 1.96
CA ALA A 398 1.43 -0.57 0.56
C ALA A 398 0.13 -1.11 -0.07
N VAL A 399 -0.18 -2.39 0.17
CA VAL A 399 -1.42 -3.05 -0.29
C VAL A 399 -2.65 -2.39 0.33
N GLY A 400 -2.63 -2.17 1.66
CA GLY A 400 -3.72 -1.52 2.37
C GLY A 400 -3.94 -0.07 1.92
N THR A 401 -2.85 0.68 1.75
CA THR A 401 -2.90 2.08 1.29
C THR A 401 -3.50 2.19 -0.11
N LEU A 402 -3.06 1.35 -1.06
CA LEU A 402 -3.57 1.40 -2.41
C LEU A 402 -5.02 0.88 -2.51
N SER A 403 -5.33 -0.21 -1.81
CA SER A 403 -6.68 -0.79 -1.82
C SER A 403 -7.71 0.14 -1.17
N HIS A 404 -7.28 0.97 -0.20
CA HIS A 404 -8.13 1.97 0.43
C HIS A 404 -8.53 3.10 -0.52
N CYS A 405 -7.58 3.66 -1.28
CA CYS A 405 -7.85 4.79 -2.17
C CYS A 405 -8.22 4.41 -3.61
N ASN A 406 -8.05 3.15 -4.01
CA ASN A 406 -8.31 2.71 -5.35
C ASN A 406 -9.01 1.33 -5.35
N TYR A 407 -10.33 1.34 -5.55
CA TYR A 407 -11.13 0.11 -5.56
C TYR A 407 -10.74 -0.84 -6.70
N ALA A 408 -10.35 -0.32 -7.86
CA ALA A 408 -9.87 -1.17 -8.95
C ALA A 408 -8.60 -1.93 -8.55
N ALA A 409 -7.69 -1.29 -7.82
CA ALA A 409 -6.50 -1.96 -7.28
C ALA A 409 -6.85 -3.08 -6.28
N PHE A 410 -7.82 -2.82 -5.39
CA PHE A 410 -8.34 -3.83 -4.46
C PHE A 410 -8.89 -5.05 -5.23
N MET A 411 -9.71 -4.82 -6.24
CA MET A 411 -10.26 -5.90 -7.09
C MET A 411 -9.18 -6.62 -7.89
N HIS A 412 -8.16 -5.92 -8.38
CA HIS A 412 -7.02 -6.55 -9.05
C HIS A 412 -6.24 -7.47 -8.11
N PHE A 413 -5.95 -7.03 -6.88
CA PHE A 413 -5.33 -7.89 -5.87
C PHE A 413 -6.17 -9.12 -5.55
N ASP A 414 -7.48 -8.95 -5.40
CA ASP A 414 -8.41 -10.07 -5.15
C ASP A 414 -8.38 -11.08 -6.31
N SER A 415 -8.43 -10.60 -7.55
CA SER A 415 -8.37 -11.45 -8.75
C SER A 415 -7.06 -12.25 -8.87
N MET A 416 -5.98 -11.76 -8.28
CA MET A 416 -4.68 -12.43 -8.21
C MET A 416 -4.51 -13.29 -6.95
N LYS A 417 -5.61 -13.62 -6.25
CA LYS A 417 -5.63 -14.49 -5.07
C LYS A 417 -4.77 -13.94 -3.92
N MET A 418 -4.85 -12.62 -3.68
CA MET A 418 -4.13 -11.97 -2.57
C MET A 418 -4.33 -12.67 -1.22
N SER A 419 -5.52 -13.21 -0.94
CA SER A 419 -5.79 -13.99 0.28
C SER A 419 -4.88 -15.21 0.44
N GLU A 420 -4.65 -15.99 -0.63
CA GLU A 420 -3.75 -17.14 -0.62
C GLU A 420 -2.29 -16.72 -0.33
N ILE A 421 -1.87 -15.58 -0.90
CA ILE A 421 -0.52 -15.03 -0.74
C ILE A 421 -0.33 -14.54 0.69
N LEU A 422 -1.28 -13.78 1.23
CA LEU A 422 -1.26 -13.33 2.62
C LEU A 422 -1.21 -14.51 3.61
N LEU A 423 -2.01 -15.56 3.37
CA LEU A 423 -1.96 -16.79 4.18
C LEU A 423 -0.57 -17.44 4.13
N SER A 424 0.08 -17.45 2.96
CA SER A 424 1.45 -17.98 2.83
C SER A 424 2.48 -17.18 3.63
N CYS A 425 2.28 -15.86 3.77
CA CYS A 425 3.15 -14.98 4.56
C CYS A 425 2.98 -15.17 6.08
N GLN A 426 1.91 -15.79 6.57
CA GLN A 426 1.62 -15.89 8.00
C GLN A 426 2.74 -16.52 8.82
N LYS A 427 3.50 -17.46 8.23
CA LYS A 427 4.64 -18.13 8.87
C LYS A 427 5.90 -17.26 8.96
N LEU A 428 5.97 -16.21 8.16
CA LEU A 428 7.12 -15.30 8.04
C LEU A 428 6.95 -14.06 8.94
N VAL A 429 5.73 -13.84 9.44
CA VAL A 429 5.36 -12.64 10.17
C VAL A 429 5.49 -12.85 11.68
N ALA A 430 6.29 -12.01 12.32
CA ALA A 430 6.41 -12.00 13.77
C ALA A 430 5.15 -11.43 14.45
N ALA A 431 4.92 -11.81 15.71
CA ALA A 431 3.88 -11.18 16.51
C ALA A 431 4.14 -9.67 16.65
N GLY A 432 3.08 -8.85 16.50
CA GLY A 432 3.18 -7.39 16.53
C GLY A 432 2.38 -6.74 15.40
N ASN A 433 2.74 -5.51 15.05
CA ASN A 433 2.01 -4.70 14.06
C ASN A 433 1.89 -5.39 12.70
N THR A 434 2.95 -6.04 12.22
CA THR A 434 2.93 -6.79 10.95
C THR A 434 1.83 -7.86 10.95
N PHE A 435 1.66 -8.58 12.06
CA PHE A 435 0.63 -9.61 12.19
C PHE A 435 -0.79 -9.03 12.27
N ILE A 436 -0.94 -7.86 12.91
CA ILE A 436 -2.22 -7.14 12.97
C ILE A 436 -2.65 -6.71 11.57
N ILE A 437 -1.76 -6.05 10.83
CA ILE A 437 -2.00 -5.62 9.44
C ILE A 437 -2.34 -6.82 8.55
N LEU A 438 -1.58 -7.92 8.67
CA LEU A 438 -1.85 -9.15 7.92
C LEU A 438 -3.29 -9.64 8.14
N LYS A 439 -3.76 -9.68 9.39
CA LYS A 439 -5.14 -10.07 9.72
C LYS A 439 -6.16 -9.12 9.11
N MET A 440 -5.94 -7.81 9.23
CA MET A 440 -6.84 -6.81 8.67
C MET A 440 -7.00 -6.96 7.16
N LEU A 441 -5.90 -7.21 6.44
CA LEU A 441 -5.96 -7.47 5.01
C LEU A 441 -6.65 -8.81 4.69
N LEU A 442 -6.34 -9.88 5.44
CA LEU A 442 -7.00 -11.17 5.27
C LEU A 442 -8.52 -11.07 5.44
N ASP A 443 -9.00 -10.33 6.43
CA ASP A 443 -10.42 -10.12 6.67
C ASP A 443 -11.11 -9.44 5.46
N CYS A 444 -10.41 -8.54 4.75
CA CYS A 444 -10.93 -7.91 3.54
C CYS A 444 -10.93 -8.83 2.31
N PHE A 445 -9.88 -9.64 2.12
CA PHE A 445 -9.73 -10.48 0.92
C PHE A 445 -10.40 -11.87 1.05
N LEU A 446 -10.71 -12.33 2.27
CA LEU A 446 -11.44 -13.57 2.51
C LEU A 446 -12.97 -13.39 2.58
N ALA A 447 -13.43 -12.17 2.87
CA ALA A 447 -14.84 -11.79 2.73
C ALA A 447 -15.28 -11.87 1.26
#